data_AF-A0A7E6F7C4-F1
#
_entry.id   AF-A0A7E6F7C4-F1
#
_cell.length_a   1.000
_cell.length_b   1.000
_cell.length_c   1.000
_cell.angle_alpha   90.00
_cell.angle_beta   90.00
_cell.angle_gamma   90.00
#
_symmetry.space_group_name_H-M   'P 1'
#
loop_
_entity.id
_entity.type
_entity.pdbx_description
1 polymer ?
#
loop_
_entity_poly.entity_id
_entity_poly.type
_entity_poly.pdbx_seq_one_letter_code
_entity_poly.pdbx_strand_id
1 'polypeptide(L)'
;MEPSPPPDKNCNEQRFCCMVCLCPRLRMVYGKCQHKFCVDCLYNNKDNSLRIMSCPLCNQTGQFPEKKPVIPDDNIEIQKCLGIVECPNEGCNYEMWSWDQEQHFNECPNRKSPATKKKTSTYKNSIISRPYFFRKSKKKYCSYFLRLSSKH
;
A
#
# COMPACT_ATOMS: atom_id res chain seq x y z
N MET A 1 -18.06 13.36 33.67
CA MET A 1 -17.00 12.62 32.95
C MET A 1 -17.06 13.10 31.52
N GLU A 2 -16.20 14.06 31.18
CA GLU A 2 -16.06 14.55 29.80
C GLU A 2 -15.47 13.41 28.95
N PRO A 3 -16.01 13.12 27.76
CA PRO A 3 -15.40 12.15 26.86
C PRO A 3 -14.04 12.67 26.41
N SER A 4 -13.02 11.83 26.53
CA SER A 4 -11.68 12.10 26.00
C SER A 4 -11.75 12.48 24.52
N PRO A 5 -10.99 13.50 24.07
CA PRO A 5 -10.98 13.90 22.66
C PRO A 5 -10.60 12.70 21.78
N PRO A 6 -11.19 12.57 20.58
CA PRO A 6 -10.85 11.49 19.66
C PRO A 6 -9.34 11.55 19.38
N PRO A 7 -8.65 10.39 19.32
CA PRO A 7 -7.21 10.38 19.07
C PRO A 7 -6.91 11.13 17.77
N ASP A 8 -5.97 12.07 17.82
CA ASP A 8 -5.52 12.84 16.65
C ASP A 8 -5.23 11.88 15.50
N LYS A 9 -6.07 11.95 14.46
CA LYS A 9 -5.99 11.09 13.25
C LYS A 9 -4.55 11.03 12.70
N ASN A 10 -3.85 12.16 12.75
CA ASN A 10 -2.52 12.35 12.16
C ASN A 10 -1.36 11.58 12.82
N CYS A 11 -1.39 11.27 14.12
CA CYS A 11 -0.23 10.67 14.81
C CYS A 11 -0.15 9.14 14.70
N ASN A 12 -1.29 8.47 14.54
CA ASN A 12 -1.33 7.01 14.49
C ASN A 12 -1.10 6.47 13.07
N GLU A 13 -1.51 7.22 12.04
CA GLU A 13 -1.40 6.82 10.63
C GLU A 13 0.06 6.60 10.18
N GLN A 14 0.97 7.48 10.61
CA GLN A 14 2.39 7.38 10.24
C GLN A 14 3.03 6.07 10.71
N ARG A 15 2.55 5.49 11.81
CA ARG A 15 3.06 4.21 12.34
C ARG A 15 2.76 3.03 11.43
N PHE A 16 1.81 3.16 10.50
CA PHE A 16 1.42 2.12 9.57
C PHE A 16 1.93 2.36 8.15
N CYS A 17 2.44 3.56 7.87
CA CYS A 17 3.09 3.88 6.61
C CYS A 17 4.53 3.33 6.54
N CYS A 18 5.00 3.10 5.33
CA CYS A 18 6.42 2.88 5.07
C CYS A 18 7.17 4.22 5.21
N MET A 19 8.16 4.30 6.08
CA MET A 19 8.90 5.56 6.32
C MET A 19 9.78 6.02 5.14
N VAL A 20 9.98 5.16 4.12
CA VAL A 20 10.74 5.54 2.91
C VAL A 20 9.86 6.19 1.85
N CYS A 21 8.67 5.63 1.56
CA CYS A 21 7.75 6.19 0.56
C CYS A 21 6.60 6.99 1.17
N LEU A 22 6.49 7.01 2.50
CA LEU A 22 5.43 7.67 3.28
C LEU A 22 4.02 7.23 2.87
N CYS A 23 3.89 6.04 2.28
CA CYS A 23 2.61 5.51 1.82
C CYS A 23 2.15 4.36 2.73
N PRO A 24 0.83 4.20 2.92
CA PRO A 24 0.28 2.96 3.46
C PRO A 24 0.56 1.84 2.46
N ARG A 25 1.03 0.70 2.97
CA ARG A 25 1.39 -0.46 2.15
C ARG A 25 0.94 -1.75 2.81
N LEU A 26 0.41 -2.67 2.02
CA LEU A 26 -0.05 -3.97 2.52
C LEU A 26 1.12 -4.89 2.85
N ARG A 27 2.15 -4.89 2.00
CA ARG A 27 3.30 -5.80 2.12
C ARG A 27 4.45 -5.13 2.84
N MET A 28 4.48 -5.31 4.16
CA MET A 28 5.48 -4.75 5.07
C MET A 28 6.45 -5.82 5.59
N VAL A 29 7.72 -5.46 5.70
CA VAL A 29 8.80 -6.31 6.22
C VAL A 29 9.31 -5.70 7.50
N TYR A 30 9.31 -6.48 8.58
CA TYR A 30 9.84 -6.08 9.87
C TYR A 30 11.31 -6.50 9.98
N GLY A 31 12.15 -5.57 10.42
CA GLY A 31 13.53 -5.87 10.78
C GLY A 31 13.63 -6.42 12.19
N LYS A 32 14.78 -7.01 12.53
CA LYS A 32 15.10 -7.42 13.91
C LYS A 32 15.05 -6.26 14.90
N CYS A 33 15.37 -5.05 14.42
CA CYS A 33 15.21 -3.79 15.15
C CYS A 33 13.76 -3.29 15.29
N GLN A 34 12.75 -4.10 14.96
CA GLN A 34 11.31 -3.81 15.05
C GLN A 34 10.79 -2.66 14.14
N HIS A 35 11.66 -2.01 13.38
CA HIS A 35 11.24 -1.09 12.32
C HIS A 35 10.72 -1.81 11.09
N LYS A 36 9.76 -1.21 10.38
CA LYS A 36 9.12 -1.81 9.21
C LYS A 36 9.19 -0.93 7.96
N PHE A 37 9.33 -1.59 6.81
CA PHE A 37 9.36 -0.94 5.50
C PHE A 37 8.60 -1.77 4.49
N CYS A 38 8.05 -1.14 3.45
CA CYS A 38 7.38 -1.91 2.40
C CYS A 38 8.38 -2.67 1.55
N VAL A 39 7.94 -3.81 1.02
CA VAL A 39 8.73 -4.67 0.13
C VAL A 39 9.33 -3.88 -1.04
N ASP A 40 8.55 -3.00 -1.67
CA ASP A 40 8.95 -2.24 -2.86
C ASP A 40 10.01 -1.16 -2.60
N CYS A 41 10.17 -0.75 -1.35
CA CYS A 41 11.22 0.18 -0.92
C CYS A 41 12.47 -0.58 -0.47
N LEU A 42 12.28 -1.71 0.22
CA LEU A 42 13.35 -2.47 0.85
C LEU A 42 14.12 -3.36 -0.14
N TYR A 43 13.44 -3.93 -1.13
CA TYR A 43 13.99 -4.91 -2.07
C TYR A 43 13.99 -4.41 -3.52
N ASN A 44 14.94 -4.91 -4.30
CA ASN A 44 14.97 -4.73 -5.74
C ASN A 44 13.96 -5.67 -6.42
N ASN A 45 13.13 -5.11 -7.32
CA ASN A 45 12.08 -5.88 -8.00
C ASN A 45 12.60 -6.87 -9.06
N LYS A 46 13.88 -6.79 -9.46
CA LYS A 46 14.45 -7.62 -10.53
C LYS A 46 15.00 -8.95 -10.01
N ASP A 47 15.73 -8.89 -8.91
CA ASP A 47 16.55 -9.96 -8.34
C ASP A 47 16.18 -10.27 -6.88
N ASN A 48 15.18 -9.57 -6.32
CA ASN A 48 14.71 -9.74 -4.94
C ASN A 48 15.81 -9.53 -3.87
N SER A 49 16.90 -8.86 -4.24
CA SER A 49 18.00 -8.53 -3.33
C SER A 49 17.64 -7.33 -2.46
N LEU A 50 18.18 -7.32 -1.24
CA LEU A 50 18.06 -6.18 -0.34
C LEU A 50 18.71 -4.95 -0.97
N ARG A 51 17.94 -3.88 -1.13
CA ARG A 51 18.41 -2.59 -1.68
C ARG A 51 19.00 -1.69 -0.58
N ILE A 52 18.44 -1.77 0.61
CA ILE A 52 18.77 -0.91 1.75
C ILE A 52 19.47 -1.77 2.81
N MET A 53 20.80 -1.63 2.92
CA MET A 53 21.65 -2.49 3.75
C MET A 53 21.64 -2.13 5.24
N SER A 54 21.22 -0.91 5.58
CA SER A 54 21.08 -0.40 6.95
C SER A 54 19.68 0.14 7.19
N CYS A 55 19.15 -0.01 8.40
CA CYS A 55 17.83 0.52 8.73
C CYS A 55 17.78 2.05 8.61
N PRO A 56 16.87 2.64 7.79
CA PRO A 56 16.74 4.08 7.65
C PRO A 56 16.39 4.86 8.93
N LEU A 57 15.90 4.17 9.98
CA LEU A 57 15.49 4.81 11.23
C LEU A 57 16.55 4.73 12.33
N CYS A 58 17.26 3.60 12.45
CA CYS A 58 18.25 3.38 13.51
C CYS A 58 19.68 3.17 13.01
N ASN A 59 19.91 3.20 11.70
CA ASN A 59 21.20 3.00 11.02
C ASN A 59 21.93 1.67 11.30
N GLN A 60 21.28 0.72 11.97
CA GLN A 60 21.85 -0.61 12.20
C GLN A 60 21.83 -1.45 10.92
N THR A 61 22.92 -2.17 10.66
CA THR A 61 23.06 -3.11 9.53
C THR A 61 22.55 -4.50 9.89
N GLY A 62 22.31 -5.35 8.88
CA GLY A 62 21.91 -6.76 9.09
C GLY A 62 20.53 -6.96 9.74
N GLN A 63 19.70 -5.91 9.74
CA GLN A 63 18.39 -5.92 10.40
C GLN A 63 17.30 -6.56 9.53
N PHE A 64 17.45 -6.52 8.22
CA PHE A 64 16.47 -7.05 7.26
C PHE A 64 17.01 -8.30 6.58
N PRO A 65 16.13 -9.23 6.14
CA PRO A 65 16.54 -10.38 5.33
C PRO A 65 17.23 -9.95 4.04
N GLU A 66 18.32 -10.61 3.65
CA GLU A 66 19.07 -10.28 2.43
C GLU A 66 18.27 -10.56 1.14
N LYS A 67 17.38 -11.55 1.19
CA LYS A 67 16.44 -11.89 0.12
C LYS A 67 15.03 -11.54 0.55
N LYS A 68 14.21 -11.12 -0.41
CA LYS A 68 12.79 -10.81 -0.19
C LYS A 68 12.09 -12.00 0.48
N PRO A 69 11.53 -11.84 1.69
CA PRO A 69 10.78 -12.89 2.35
C PRO A 69 9.38 -13.04 1.72
N VAL A 70 8.77 -14.21 1.94
CA VAL A 70 7.33 -14.37 1.75
C VAL A 70 6.64 -13.68 2.91
N ILE A 71 5.69 -12.78 2.61
CA ILE A 71 4.88 -12.11 3.63
C ILE A 71 3.66 -12.98 3.89
N PRO A 72 3.41 -13.44 5.13
CA PRO A 72 2.21 -14.20 5.47
C PRO A 72 0.94 -13.40 5.17
N ASP A 73 -0.12 -14.09 4.74
CA ASP A 73 -1.40 -13.45 4.42
C ASP A 73 -2.03 -12.76 5.64
N ASP A 74 -1.85 -13.31 6.84
CA ASP A 74 -2.31 -12.68 8.09
C ASP A 74 -1.73 -11.27 8.27
N ASN A 75 -0.47 -11.05 7.89
CA ASN A 75 0.14 -9.72 7.98
C ASN A 75 -0.51 -8.74 7.00
N ILE A 76 -0.92 -9.23 5.83
CA ILE A 76 -1.63 -8.43 4.83
C ILE A 76 -3.03 -8.10 5.34
N GLU A 77 -3.74 -9.08 5.91
CA GLU A 77 -5.08 -8.88 6.47
C GLU A 77 -5.06 -7.91 7.66
N ILE A 78 -4.04 -7.98 8.53
CA ILE A 78 -3.86 -6.98 9.59
C ILE A 78 -3.75 -5.56 9.02
N GLN A 79 -3.00 -5.36 7.92
CA GLN A 79 -2.93 -4.04 7.27
C GLN A 79 -4.28 -3.60 6.69
N LYS A 80 -5.06 -4.54 6.13
CA LYS A 80 -6.42 -4.25 5.65
C LYS A 80 -7.37 -3.88 6.78
N CYS A 81 -7.30 -4.55 7.93
CA CYS A 81 -8.08 -4.21 9.12
C CYS A 81 -7.75 -2.81 9.66
N LEU A 82 -6.53 -2.31 9.44
CA LEU A 82 -6.14 -0.94 9.77
C LEU A 82 -6.71 0.10 8.79
N GLY A 83 -7.33 -0.34 7.68
CA GLY A 83 -7.97 0.51 6.69
C GLY A 83 -7.14 0.74 5.43
N ILE A 84 -6.08 -0.04 5.20
CA ILE A 84 -5.31 0.01 3.94
C ILE A 84 -6.02 -0.86 2.88
N VAL A 85 -6.27 -0.31 1.71
CA VAL A 85 -6.98 -0.97 0.61
C VAL A 85 -6.20 -0.89 -0.70
N GLU A 86 -6.42 -1.87 -1.58
CA GLU A 86 -5.97 -1.84 -2.97
C GLU A 86 -7.03 -1.18 -3.87
N CYS A 87 -6.60 -0.62 -4.99
CA CYS A 87 -7.51 -0.09 -6.00
C CYS A 87 -8.40 -1.22 -6.57
N PRO A 88 -9.72 -1.03 -6.67
CA PRO A 88 -10.61 -2.05 -7.20
C PRO A 88 -10.54 -2.18 -8.73
N ASN A 89 -9.89 -1.24 -9.43
CA ASN A 89 -9.79 -1.26 -10.88
C ASN A 89 -8.71 -2.26 -11.34
N GLU A 90 -9.10 -3.20 -12.21
CA GLU A 90 -8.17 -4.16 -12.80
C GLU A 90 -6.94 -3.49 -13.41
N GLY A 91 -5.76 -4.06 -13.10
CA GLY A 91 -4.46 -3.55 -13.54
C GLY A 91 -3.93 -2.38 -12.73
N CYS A 92 -4.67 -1.86 -11.74
CA CYS A 92 -4.19 -0.84 -10.81
C CYS A 92 -3.81 -1.49 -9.48
N ASN A 93 -2.52 -1.55 -9.17
CA ASN A 93 -2.01 -2.08 -7.90
C ASN A 93 -1.72 -0.96 -6.89
N TYR A 94 -2.47 0.15 -6.97
CA TYR A 94 -2.27 1.26 -6.05
C TYR A 94 -2.85 0.89 -4.69
N GLU A 95 -2.04 1.01 -3.65
CA GLU A 95 -2.44 0.82 -2.25
C GLU A 95 -2.60 2.19 -1.59
N MET A 96 -3.69 2.39 -0.85
CA MET A 96 -4.07 3.66 -0.23
C MET A 96 -4.88 3.43 1.06
N TRP A 97 -5.17 4.49 1.80
CA TRP A 97 -6.17 4.41 2.87
C TRP A 97 -7.59 4.30 2.30
N SER A 98 -8.46 3.61 3.01
CA SER A 98 -9.86 3.42 2.63
C SER A 98 -10.60 4.74 2.39
N TRP A 99 -10.32 5.77 3.19
CA TRP A 99 -10.91 7.10 3.01
C TRP A 99 -10.36 7.88 1.80
N ASP A 100 -9.14 7.55 1.33
CA ASP A 100 -8.56 8.14 0.10
C ASP A 100 -9.04 7.43 -1.17
N GLN A 101 -9.79 6.33 -1.03
CA GLN A 101 -10.15 5.46 -2.15
C GLN A 101 -11.04 6.18 -3.18
N GLU A 102 -12.00 7.00 -2.74
CA GLU A 102 -12.89 7.73 -3.64
C GLU A 102 -12.12 8.73 -4.50
N GLN A 103 -11.19 9.47 -3.90
CA GLN A 103 -10.34 10.41 -4.63
C GLN A 103 -9.49 9.69 -5.68
N HIS A 104 -8.80 8.60 -5.28
CA HIS A 104 -8.03 7.81 -6.23
C HIS A 104 -8.91 7.24 -7.34
N PHE A 105 -10.12 6.76 -7.03
CA PHE A 105 -11.03 6.17 -7.99
C PHE A 105 -11.37 7.13 -9.14
N ASN A 106 -11.57 8.42 -8.83
CA ASN A 106 -11.87 9.45 -9.83
C ASN A 106 -10.70 9.76 -10.76
N GLU A 107 -9.47 9.62 -10.28
CA GLU A 107 -8.23 9.92 -11.02
C GLU A 107 -7.53 8.66 -11.55
N CYS A 108 -8.10 7.48 -11.30
CA CYS A 108 -7.46 6.21 -11.61
C CYS A 108 -7.27 6.06 -13.13
N PRO A 109 -6.04 5.86 -13.63
CA PRO A 109 -5.78 5.68 -15.06
C PRO A 109 -6.47 4.46 -15.67
N ASN A 110 -6.82 3.48 -14.82
CA ASN A 110 -7.45 2.23 -15.22
C ASN A 110 -8.95 2.22 -14.89
N ARG A 111 -9.54 3.37 -14.54
CA ARG A 111 -10.97 3.47 -14.29
C ARG A 111 -11.71 2.98 -15.53
N LYS A 112 -12.44 1.88 -15.40
CA LYS A 112 -13.38 1.47 -16.44
C LYS A 112 -14.48 2.52 -16.44
N SER A 113 -14.64 3.26 -17.54
CA SER A 113 -15.84 4.07 -17.75
C SER A 113 -17.04 3.16 -17.52
N PRO A 114 -18.07 3.59 -16.78
CA PRO A 114 -19.29 2.80 -16.70
C PRO A 114 -19.80 2.64 -18.13
N ALA A 115 -19.70 1.42 -18.66
CA ALA A 115 -20.37 1.07 -19.90
C ALA A 115 -21.84 1.47 -19.69
N THR A 116 -22.34 2.36 -20.54
CA THR A 116 -23.76 2.69 -20.59
C THR A 116 -24.52 1.36 -20.67
N LYS A 117 -25.18 0.98 -19.57
CA LYS A 117 -25.90 -0.29 -19.48
C LYS A 117 -27.06 -0.24 -20.48
N LYS A 118 -26.86 -0.80 -21.69
CA LYS A 118 -27.99 -1.39 -22.42
C LYS A 118 -28.47 -2.55 -21.56
N LYS A 119 -29.65 -2.38 -20.95
CA LYS A 119 -30.35 -3.41 -20.18
C LYS A 119 -30.41 -4.69 -21.02
N THR A 120 -29.68 -5.73 -20.63
CA THR A 120 -30.05 -7.10 -20.95
C THR A 120 -29.80 -7.97 -19.73
N SER A 121 -30.92 -8.44 -19.20
CA SER A 121 -31.02 -9.46 -18.16
C SER A 121 -30.48 -10.77 -18.71
N THR A 122 -29.54 -11.42 -18.04
CA THR A 122 -29.72 -12.82 -17.60
C THR A 122 -28.58 -13.28 -16.68
N TYR A 123 -29.00 -13.96 -15.63
CA TYR A 123 -28.26 -14.64 -14.59
C TYR A 123 -27.51 -15.86 -15.13
N LYS A 124 -26.25 -16.09 -14.72
CA LYS A 124 -25.69 -17.42 -14.41
C LYS A 124 -24.28 -17.31 -13.79
N ASN A 125 -24.14 -17.95 -12.63
CA ASN A 125 -22.90 -18.19 -11.90
C ASN A 125 -21.94 -19.09 -12.70
N SER A 126 -20.64 -18.80 -12.65
CA SER A 126 -19.60 -19.83 -12.72
C SER A 126 -18.28 -19.30 -12.15
N ILE A 127 -17.87 -19.93 -11.06
CA ILE A 127 -16.53 -19.91 -10.47
C ILE A 127 -15.57 -20.51 -11.50
N ILE A 128 -14.49 -19.79 -11.89
CA ILE A 128 -13.25 -20.38 -12.40
C ILE A 128 -12.07 -19.48 -12.01
N SER A 129 -11.19 -20.07 -11.23
CA SER A 129 -9.83 -19.67 -10.86
C SER A 129 -8.85 -19.68 -12.04
N ARG A 130 -8.02 -18.64 -12.24
CA ARG A 130 -6.68 -18.70 -12.91
C ARG A 130 -6.02 -17.31 -13.13
N PRO A 131 -4.73 -17.23 -13.57
CA PRO A 131 -3.51 -17.23 -12.78
C PRO A 131 -2.80 -15.85 -12.80
N TYR A 132 -1.88 -15.62 -11.87
CA TYR A 132 -1.11 -14.36 -11.80
C TYR A 132 -0.13 -14.21 -12.97
N PHE A 133 -0.39 -13.26 -13.86
CA PHE A 133 0.60 -12.73 -14.81
C PHE A 133 1.17 -11.41 -14.29
N PHE A 134 2.47 -11.41 -14.00
CA PHE A 134 3.26 -10.23 -13.64
C PHE A 134 3.46 -9.32 -14.88
N ARG A 135 3.03 -8.05 -14.82
CA ARG A 135 3.56 -7.00 -15.71
C ARG A 135 3.73 -5.66 -15.02
N LYS A 136 4.86 -5.03 -15.34
CA LYS A 136 5.49 -3.87 -14.69
C LYS A 136 4.61 -2.61 -14.76
N SER A 137 4.34 -1.98 -13.61
CA SER A 137 3.75 -0.65 -13.54
C SER A 137 4.81 0.40 -13.14
N LYS A 138 4.78 1.55 -13.83
CA LYS A 138 5.65 2.72 -13.59
C LYS A 138 5.19 3.43 -12.31
N LYS A 139 6.12 3.60 -11.36
CA LYS A 139 5.90 4.30 -10.09
C LYS A 139 5.49 5.77 -10.36
N LYS A 140 4.25 6.15 -10.03
CA LYS A 140 3.87 7.54 -9.77
C LYS A 140 3.78 7.73 -8.26
N TYR A 141 4.46 8.74 -7.76
CA TYR A 141 4.52 9.08 -6.34
C TYR A 141 3.16 9.59 -5.84
N CYS A 142 2.85 9.24 -4.58
CA CYS A 142 1.72 9.75 -3.82
C CYS A 142 1.90 11.26 -3.60
N SER A 143 0.98 12.07 -4.09
CA SER A 143 1.08 13.55 -4.18
C SER A 143 0.75 14.30 -2.88
N TYR A 144 0.69 13.64 -1.72
CA TYR A 144 0.21 14.27 -0.49
C TYR A 144 1.19 15.19 0.26
N PHE A 145 2.41 15.43 -0.26
CA PHE A 145 3.45 16.16 0.50
C PHE A 145 3.75 17.61 0.08
N LEU A 146 2.97 18.24 -0.81
CA LEU A 146 3.25 19.63 -1.24
C LEU A 146 2.58 20.73 -0.39
N ARG A 147 2.36 20.53 0.91
CA ARG A 147 1.84 21.59 1.80
C ARG A 147 2.58 21.76 3.13
N LEU A 148 3.91 21.60 3.16
CA LEU A 148 4.71 21.96 4.35
C LEU A 148 5.96 22.79 4.07
N SER A 149 6.01 23.54 2.97
CA SER A 149 7.08 24.54 2.74
C SER A 149 6.50 25.88 2.33
N SER A 150 5.85 26.57 3.27
CA SER A 150 5.60 28.02 3.21
C SER A 150 5.17 28.52 4.58
N LYS A 151 6.07 28.47 5.56
CA LYS A 151 6.13 29.40 6.70
C LYS A 151 7.57 29.47 7.17
N HIS A 152 8.32 30.40 6.58
CA HIS A 152 9.41 31.08 7.26
C HIS A 152 9.50 32.51 6.74
#